data_AF-A0A2G9Y1G4-F1
#
_entry.id   AF-A0A2G9Y1G4-F1
#
_cell.length_a   1.000
_cell.length_b   1.000
_cell.length_c   1.000
_cell.angle_alpha   90.00
_cell.angle_beta   90.00
_cell.angle_gamma   90.00
#
_symmetry.space_group_name_H-M   'P 1'
#
loop_
_entity.id
_entity.type
_entity.pdbx_description
1 polymer ?
#
loop_
_entity_poly.entity_id
_entity_poly.type
_entity_poly.pdbx_seq_one_letter_code
_entity_poly.pdbx_strand_id
1 'polypeptide(L)'
;VRRIIAERPAPEAVQAMIDQYAVEYGVDAKRMKTMASCESGFNPGAVNGTYGGMYQYLASTWSSNRQAMGLDPSPDLRFNAEEAIKTTAYKMARDGVGAWPVCGRI
;
A
#
# COMPACT_ATOMS: atom_id res chain seq x y z
N VAL A 1 14.65 -8.23 -24.43
CA VAL A 1 14.01 -8.66 -23.17
C VAL A 1 13.15 -7.52 -22.66
N ARG A 2 11.84 -7.52 -22.96
CA ARG A 2 10.93 -6.46 -22.50
C ARG A 2 10.76 -6.63 -20.99
N ARG A 3 11.33 -5.73 -20.18
CA ARG A 3 10.89 -5.54 -18.80
C ARG A 3 9.40 -5.24 -18.88
N ILE A 4 8.57 -6.15 -18.37
CA ILE A 4 7.18 -5.83 -18.05
C ILE A 4 7.29 -4.87 -16.86
N ILE A 5 7.43 -3.58 -17.16
CA ILE A 5 7.11 -2.55 -16.18
C ILE A 5 5.60 -2.73 -16.03
N ALA A 6 5.14 -3.20 -14.86
CA ALA A 6 3.71 -3.24 -14.58
C ALA A 6 3.18 -1.82 -14.87
N GLU A 7 2.38 -1.67 -15.92
CA GLU A 7 1.83 -0.38 -16.30
C GLU A 7 1.07 0.16 -15.09
N ARG A 8 1.33 1.43 -14.73
CA ARG A 8 0.66 2.04 -13.59
C ARG A 8 -0.86 1.98 -13.85
N PRO A 9 -1.64 1.33 -12.98
CA PRO A 9 -3.08 1.22 -13.18
C PRO A 9 -3.72 2.62 -13.23
N ALA A 10 -4.83 2.72 -13.95
CA ALA A 10 -5.62 3.95 -13.99
C ALA A 10 -6.06 4.36 -12.56
N PRO A 11 -6.16 5.67 -12.25
CA PRO A 11 -6.54 6.13 -10.93
C PRO A 11 -7.85 5.53 -10.39
N GLU A 12 -8.83 5.31 -11.26
CA GLU A 12 -10.13 4.72 -10.92
C GLU A 12 -9.98 3.26 -10.49
N ALA A 13 -9.11 2.50 -11.18
CA ALA A 13 -8.82 1.11 -10.83
C ALA A 13 -8.13 1.01 -9.46
N VAL A 14 -7.20 1.93 -9.16
CA VAL A 14 -6.56 2.02 -7.84
C VAL A 14 -7.59 2.26 -6.74
N GLN A 15 -8.50 3.22 -6.95
CA GLN A 15 -9.53 3.52 -5.96
C GLN A 15 -10.51 2.37 -5.76
N ALA A 16 -10.91 1.68 -6.83
CA ALA A 16 -11.78 0.51 -6.75
C ALA A 16 -11.12 -0.64 -5.98
N MET A 17 -9.83 -0.89 -6.22
CA MET A 17 -9.06 -1.87 -5.44
C MET A 17 -9.00 -1.49 -3.96
N ILE A 18 -8.81 -0.21 -3.63
CA ILE A 18 -8.84 0.25 -2.23
C ILE A 18 -10.20 -0.05 -1.60
N ASP A 19 -11.31 0.24 -2.28
CA ASP A 19 -12.65 -0.05 -1.76
C ASP A 19 -12.85 -1.55 -1.52
N GLN A 20 -12.45 -2.39 -2.48
CA GLN A 20 -12.55 -3.85 -2.35
C GLN A 20 -11.79 -4.39 -1.13
N TYR A 21 -10.49 -4.09 -1.02
CA TYR A 21 -9.67 -4.62 0.06
C TYR A 21 -9.98 -3.98 1.42
N ALA A 22 -10.46 -2.73 1.43
CA ALA A 22 -10.94 -2.10 2.65
C ALA A 22 -12.15 -2.85 3.22
N VAL A 23 -13.10 -3.26 2.36
CA VAL A 23 -14.22 -4.10 2.76
C VAL A 23 -13.74 -5.48 3.22
N GLU A 24 -12.84 -6.12 2.47
CA GLU A 24 -12.31 -7.46 2.79
C GLU A 24 -11.66 -7.53 4.18
N TYR A 25 -10.86 -6.52 4.53
CA TYR A 25 -10.17 -6.46 5.82
C TYR A 25 -10.93 -5.68 6.92
N GLY A 26 -12.13 -5.18 6.62
CA GLY A 26 -12.96 -4.45 7.59
C GLY A 26 -12.36 -3.12 8.04
N VAL A 27 -11.70 -2.39 7.15
CA VAL A 27 -11.09 -1.08 7.42
C VAL A 27 -11.82 0.06 6.70
N ASP A 28 -11.63 1.29 7.16
CA ASP A 28 -12.22 2.47 6.54
C ASP A 28 -11.53 2.80 5.19
N ALA A 29 -12.27 2.59 4.10
CA ALA A 29 -11.81 2.88 2.74
C ALA A 29 -11.48 4.36 2.52
N LYS A 30 -12.25 5.29 3.10
CA LYS A 30 -11.99 6.74 3.01
C LYS A 30 -10.66 7.06 3.68
N ARG A 31 -10.41 6.51 4.87
CA ARG A 31 -9.13 6.69 5.56
C ARG A 31 -7.96 6.15 4.75
N MET A 32 -8.13 4.96 4.18
CA MET A 32 -7.09 4.32 3.37
C MET A 32 -6.78 5.09 2.06
N LYS A 33 -7.80 5.70 1.44
CA LYS A 33 -7.63 6.64 0.30
C LYS A 33 -6.92 7.93 0.71
N THR A 34 -7.31 8.54 1.84
CA THR A 34 -6.64 9.74 2.37
C THR A 34 -5.16 9.48 2.61
N MET A 35 -4.82 8.31 3.18
CA MET A 35 -3.43 7.93 3.39
C MET A 35 -2.66 7.76 2.07
N ALA A 36 -3.20 7.01 1.11
CA ALA A 36 -2.56 6.85 -0.21
C ALA A 36 -2.31 8.19 -0.93
N SER A 37 -3.28 9.10 -0.82
CA SER A 37 -3.18 10.46 -1.36
C SER A 37 -2.07 11.26 -0.66
N CYS A 38 -2.05 11.26 0.67
CA CYS A 38 -1.05 11.98 1.46
C CYS A 38 0.37 11.45 1.26
N GLU A 39 0.55 10.13 1.22
CA GLU A 39 1.86 9.49 1.14
C GLU A 39 2.52 9.62 -0.24
N SER A 40 1.73 9.58 -1.32
CA SER A 40 2.31 9.51 -2.67
C SER A 40 1.43 10.09 -3.78
N GLY A 41 0.24 10.59 -3.48
CA GLY A 41 -0.75 10.94 -4.50
C GLY A 41 -1.20 9.72 -5.31
N PHE A 42 -1.37 8.57 -4.66
CA PHE A 42 -1.72 7.29 -5.32
C PHE A 42 -0.65 6.76 -6.29
N ASN A 43 0.62 7.12 -6.14
CA ASN A 43 1.68 6.71 -7.05
C ASN A 43 2.40 5.43 -6.55
N PRO A 44 2.20 4.26 -7.19
CA PRO A 44 2.87 3.02 -6.78
C PRO A 44 4.38 3.06 -7.01
N GLY A 45 4.87 3.93 -7.89
CA GLY A 45 6.30 4.11 -8.15
C GLY A 45 6.98 5.18 -7.27
N ALA A 46 6.28 5.76 -6.30
CA ALA A 46 6.85 6.81 -5.45
C ALA A 46 8.00 6.27 -4.60
N VAL A 47 9.08 7.05 -4.49
CA VAL A 47 10.26 6.75 -3.67
C VAL A 47 10.62 8.00 -2.87
N ASN A 48 10.78 7.84 -1.56
CA ASN A 48 11.28 8.87 -0.66
C ASN A 48 12.34 8.28 0.26
N GLY A 49 13.61 8.41 -0.13
CA GLY A 49 14.72 7.77 0.59
C GLY A 49 14.57 6.25 0.63
N THR A 50 14.44 5.68 1.83
CA THR A 50 14.27 4.23 2.04
C THR A 50 12.81 3.76 1.97
N TYR A 51 11.86 4.70 1.87
CA TYR A 51 10.44 4.42 1.76
C TYR A 51 10.02 4.33 0.29
N GLY A 52 9.13 3.40 -0.03
CA GLY A 52 8.68 3.19 -1.40
C GLY A 52 7.23 2.74 -1.51
N GLY A 53 6.64 2.99 -2.68
CA GLY A 53 5.30 2.57 -3.00
C GLY A 53 4.21 3.57 -2.59
N MET A 54 2.97 3.20 -2.87
CA MET A 54 1.82 4.09 -2.67
C MET A 54 1.60 4.50 -1.20
N TYR A 55 2.03 3.65 -0.26
CA TYR A 55 1.91 3.86 1.18
C TYR A 55 3.27 4.06 1.87
N GLN A 56 4.33 4.31 1.09
CA GLN A 56 5.66 4.63 1.59
C GLN A 56 6.16 3.62 2.64
N TYR A 57 6.26 2.34 2.26
CA TYR A 57 6.79 1.30 3.15
C TYR A 57 8.32 1.30 3.18
N LEU A 58 8.88 1.09 4.38
CA LEU A 58 10.24 0.56 4.54
C LEU A 58 10.30 -0.90 4.07
N ALA A 59 11.43 -1.32 3.50
CA ALA A 59 11.65 -2.70 3.03
C ALA A 59 11.44 -3.77 4.10
N SER A 60 11.98 -3.54 5.29
CA SER A 60 11.84 -4.46 6.42
C SER A 60 10.39 -4.55 6.89
N THR A 61 9.72 -3.42 7.07
CA THR A 61 8.30 -3.36 7.44
C THR A 61 7.42 -4.08 6.43
N TRP A 62 7.67 -3.88 5.13
CA TRP A 62 6.97 -4.61 4.06
C TRP A 62 7.13 -6.12 4.23
N SER A 63 8.38 -6.58 4.28
CA SER A 63 8.72 -8.00 4.34
C SER A 63 8.06 -8.68 5.55
N SER A 64 8.13 -8.05 6.74
CA SER A 64 7.48 -8.57 7.94
C SER A 64 5.96 -8.69 7.83
N ASN A 65 5.28 -7.70 7.24
CA ASN A 65 3.82 -7.76 7.08
C ASN A 65 3.41 -8.84 6.08
N ARG A 66 4.13 -8.94 4.95
CA ARG A 66 3.89 -9.97 3.94
C ARG A 66 4.10 -11.38 4.47
N GLN A 67 5.17 -11.60 5.24
CA GLN A 67 5.39 -12.87 5.94
C GLN A 67 4.24 -13.21 6.89
N ALA A 68 3.76 -12.24 7.67
CA ALA A 68 2.62 -12.43 8.57
C ALA A 68 1.30 -12.73 7.83
N MET A 69 1.17 -12.31 6.57
CA MET A 69 0.06 -12.67 5.68
C MET A 69 0.24 -14.04 5.01
N GLY A 70 1.42 -14.66 5.11
CA GLY A 70 1.76 -15.88 4.36
C GLY A 70 1.94 -15.63 2.86
N LEU A 71 2.32 -14.42 2.45
CA LEU A 71 2.48 -14.00 1.06
C LEU A 71 3.95 -13.67 0.73
N ASP A 72 4.28 -13.53 -0.56
CA ASP A 72 5.64 -13.20 -1.02
C ASP A 72 6.17 -11.93 -0.34
N PRO A 73 7.28 -12.01 0.42
CA PRO A 73 7.83 -10.89 1.17
C PRO A 73 8.76 -9.98 0.36
N SER A 74 8.93 -10.23 -0.94
CA SER A 74 9.79 -9.43 -1.80
C SER A 74 9.50 -7.93 -1.66
N PRO A 75 10.49 -7.10 -1.26
CA PRO A 75 10.29 -5.67 -1.07
C PRO A 75 9.91 -4.94 -2.36
N ASP A 76 10.18 -5.50 -3.53
CA ASP A 76 9.83 -4.90 -4.82
C ASP A 76 8.31 -4.91 -5.06
N LEU A 77 7.57 -5.80 -4.39
CA LEU A 77 6.11 -5.85 -4.49
C LEU A 77 5.42 -4.65 -3.83
N ARG A 78 6.11 -3.85 -3.01
CA ARG A 78 5.55 -2.58 -2.49
C ARG A 78 5.28 -1.55 -3.59
N PHE A 79 5.89 -1.73 -4.77
CA PHE A 79 5.67 -0.89 -5.95
C PHE A 79 4.54 -1.44 -6.85
N ASN A 80 3.98 -2.60 -6.52
CA ASN A 80 2.75 -3.09 -7.14
C ASN A 80 1.55 -2.49 -6.39
N ALA A 81 0.63 -1.85 -7.12
CA ALA A 81 -0.52 -1.16 -6.53
C ALA A 81 -1.41 -2.11 -5.72
N GLU A 82 -1.79 -3.25 -6.29
CA GLU A 82 -2.69 -4.20 -5.64
C GLU A 82 -2.05 -4.80 -4.38
N GLU A 83 -0.80 -5.25 -4.48
CA GLU A 83 -0.09 -5.81 -3.33
C GLU A 83 0.07 -4.78 -2.22
N ALA A 84 0.34 -3.51 -2.58
CA ALA A 84 0.45 -2.43 -1.61
C ALA A 84 -0.88 -2.12 -0.93
N ILE A 85 -1.99 -2.10 -1.68
CA ILE A 85 -3.35 -1.92 -1.15
C ILE A 85 -3.69 -3.05 -0.19
N LYS A 86 -3.57 -4.30 -0.64
CA LYS A 86 -3.87 -5.48 0.16
C LYS A 86 -3.08 -5.53 1.47
N THR A 87 -1.77 -5.27 1.38
CA THR A 87 -0.87 -5.28 2.55
C THR A 87 -1.21 -4.15 3.53
N THR A 88 -1.56 -2.96 3.03
CA THR A 88 -2.00 -1.85 3.88
C THR A 88 -3.34 -2.11 4.55
N ALA A 89 -4.32 -2.67 3.84
CA ALA A 89 -5.60 -3.04 4.43
C ALA A 89 -5.42 -4.02 5.59
N TYR A 90 -4.62 -5.08 5.38
CA TYR A 90 -4.22 -6.01 6.43
C TYR A 90 -3.53 -5.32 7.62
N LYS A 91 -2.54 -4.47 7.33
CA LYS A 91 -1.79 -3.76 8.37
C LYS A 91 -2.68 -2.83 9.19
N MET A 92 -3.59 -2.11 8.54
CA MET A 92 -4.56 -1.23 9.20
C MET A 92 -5.53 -2.02 10.09
N ALA A 93 -5.99 -3.18 9.64
CA ALA A 93 -6.87 -4.04 10.43
C ALA A 93 -6.18 -4.58 11.68
N ARG A 94 -4.89 -4.94 11.57
CA ARG A 94 -4.12 -5.54 12.68
C ARG A 94 -3.54 -4.50 13.66
N ASP A 95 -2.93 -3.45 13.13
CA ASP A 95 -2.08 -2.52 13.90
C ASP A 95 -2.66 -1.10 13.97
N GLY A 96 -3.75 -0.82 13.25
CA GLY A 96 -4.19 0.53 12.97
C GLY A 96 -3.20 1.31 12.09
N VAL A 97 -3.22 2.63 12.19
CA VAL A 97 -2.43 3.53 11.32
C VAL A 97 -1.25 4.19 12.04
N GLY A 98 -0.89 3.73 13.25
CA GLY A 98 0.15 4.36 14.07
C GLY A 98 1.54 4.38 13.42
N ALA A 99 1.78 3.53 12.42
CA ALA A 99 3.01 3.52 11.63
C ALA A 99 3.15 4.73 10.67
N TRP A 100 2.07 5.48 10.45
CA TRP A 100 2.05 6.68 9.60
C TRP A 100 1.79 7.93 10.46
N PRO A 101 2.83 8.51 11.09
CA PRO A 101 2.64 9.52 12.13
C PRO A 101 1.99 10.81 11.62
N VAL A 102 2.21 11.18 10.36
CA VAL A 102 1.60 12.39 9.77
C VAL A 102 0.31 12.01 9.04
N CYS A 103 0.40 11.20 7.98
CA CYS A 103 -0.74 10.89 7.12
C CYS A 103 -1.82 10.02 7.77
N GLY A 104 -1.51 9.29 8.85
CA GLY A 104 -2.51 8.49 9.59
C GLY A 104 -3.43 9.30 10.50
N ARG A 105 -3.14 10.59 10.72
CA ARG A 105 -3.93 11.50 11.59
C ARG A 105 -4.91 12.39 10.82
N ILE A 106 -4.93 12.29 9.50
CA ILE A 106 -5.77 13.10 8.59
C ILE A 106 -7.18 12.52 8.49
#